data_AF-A0A2V9NGC2-F1
#
_entry.id   AF-A0A2V9NGC2-F1
#
_cell.length_a   1.000
_cell.length_b   1.000
_cell.length_c   1.000
_cell.angle_alpha   90.00
_cell.angle_beta   90.00
_cell.angle_gamma   90.00
#
_symmetry.space_group_name_H-M   'P 1'
#
loop_
_entity.id
_entity.type
_entity.pdbx_description
1 polymer ?
#
loop_
_entity_poly.entity_id
_entity_poly.type
_entity_poly.pdbx_seq_one_letter_code
_entity_poly.pdbx_strand_id
1 'polypeptide(L)'
;MGDFAKSKALMNDLEKRYSNHSVVQSYWLPSIRAQIALQKNDTAAALNELQTAAPLDTLYPQVMFYSHMPSVVLRAEAYSRSGQFALAAVEWSKVLDNPGIVQLSATAPMARLQLARSYVSQAALGDSSARAKARAAYKEFLALWQDADVGIHVLTEARSEYSKLQ
;
A
#
# COMPACT_ATOMS: atom_id res chain seq x y z
N MET A 1 5.39 -12.25 -12.68
CA MET A 1 6.70 -12.00 -12.05
C MET A 1 7.49 -11.03 -12.91
N GLY A 2 8.27 -10.13 -12.31
CA GLY A 2 9.05 -9.11 -13.03
C GLY A 2 10.50 -9.53 -13.31
N ASP A 3 11.15 -8.86 -14.26
CA ASP A 3 12.57 -9.06 -14.59
C ASP A 3 13.46 -8.31 -13.57
N PHE A 4 14.00 -9.06 -12.59
CA PHE A 4 14.82 -8.49 -11.52
C PHE A 4 16.15 -7.93 -12.00
N ALA A 5 16.77 -8.54 -13.01
CA ALA A 5 18.05 -8.08 -13.53
C ALA A 5 17.88 -6.71 -14.17
N LYS A 6 16.83 -6.56 -15.00
CA LYS A 6 16.49 -5.28 -15.62
C LYS A 6 16.09 -4.22 -14.58
N SER A 7 15.27 -4.57 -13.58
CA SER A 7 14.89 -3.64 -12.51
C SER A 7 16.11 -3.12 -11.73
N LYS A 8 17.06 -4.01 -11.40
CA LYS A 8 18.29 -3.62 -10.69
C LYS A 8 19.19 -2.73 -11.56
N ALA A 9 19.32 -3.03 -12.86
CA ALA A 9 20.08 -2.21 -13.78
C ALA A 9 19.51 -0.79 -13.90
N LEU A 10 18.18 -0.67 -14.05
CA LEU A 10 17.50 0.62 -14.11
C LEU A 10 17.64 1.41 -12.81
N MET A 11 17.54 0.76 -11.65
CA MET A 11 17.75 1.38 -10.35
C MET A 11 19.17 1.94 -10.20
N ASN A 12 20.20 1.14 -10.53
CA ASN A 12 21.60 1.57 -10.45
C ASN A 12 21.88 2.76 -11.37
N ASP A 13 21.31 2.74 -12.56
CA ASP A 13 21.47 3.83 -13.52
C ASP A 13 20.73 5.10 -13.06
N LEU A 14 19.54 4.96 -12.46
CA LEU A 14 18.82 6.08 -11.82
C LEU A 14 19.64 6.70 -10.68
N GLU A 15 20.23 5.87 -9.83
CA GLU A 15 21.10 6.31 -8.74
C GLU A 15 22.33 7.08 -9.23
N LYS A 16 22.97 6.60 -10.30
CA LYS A 16 24.10 7.28 -10.93
C LYS A 16 23.71 8.60 -11.57
N ARG A 17 22.60 8.64 -12.32
CA ARG A 17 22.14 9.84 -13.03
C ARG A 17 21.66 10.94 -12.09
N TYR A 18 21.14 10.58 -10.91
CA TYR A 18 20.52 11.51 -9.97
C TYR A 18 21.16 11.44 -8.58
N SER A 19 22.49 11.31 -8.51
CA SER A 19 23.23 11.14 -7.25
C SER A 19 22.97 12.26 -6.22
N ASN A 20 22.71 13.48 -6.70
CA ASN A 20 22.52 14.67 -5.85
C ASN A 20 21.04 15.08 -5.72
N HIS A 21 20.11 14.36 -6.35
CA HIS A 21 18.70 14.72 -6.31
C HIS A 21 18.03 14.14 -5.05
N SER A 22 17.74 14.99 -4.07
CA SER A 22 17.22 14.60 -2.76
C SER A 22 16.00 13.68 -2.81
N VAL A 23 14.96 14.01 -3.59
CA VAL A 23 13.75 13.17 -3.67
C VAL A 23 14.05 11.80 -4.31
N VAL A 24 14.95 11.71 -5.28
CA VAL A 24 15.33 10.43 -5.88
C VAL A 24 16.07 9.58 -4.86
N GLN A 25 17.03 10.17 -4.16
CA GLN A 25 17.87 9.47 -3.18
C GLN A 25 17.11 9.05 -1.92
N SER A 26 16.20 9.89 -1.44
CA SER A 26 15.53 9.69 -0.15
C SER A 26 14.13 9.09 -0.25
N TYR A 27 13.49 9.10 -1.43
CA TYR A 27 12.12 8.60 -1.56
C TYR A 27 11.97 7.52 -2.65
N TRP A 28 12.38 7.81 -3.88
CA TRP A 28 12.18 6.89 -5.00
C TRP A 28 13.07 5.66 -4.93
N LEU A 29 14.39 5.84 -4.77
CA LEU A 29 15.32 4.70 -4.69
C LEU A 29 15.01 3.77 -3.50
N PRO A 30 14.77 4.26 -2.28
CA PRO A 30 14.37 3.40 -1.16
C PRO A 30 13.06 2.64 -1.45
N SER A 31 12.05 3.29 -2.05
CA SER A 31 10.80 2.62 -2.42
C SER A 31 11.03 1.52 -3.47
N ILE A 32 11.88 1.75 -4.47
CA ILE A 32 12.23 0.74 -5.50
C ILE A 32 12.98 -0.44 -4.86
N ARG A 33 13.97 -0.17 -3.99
CA ARG A 33 14.72 -1.21 -3.26
C ARG A 33 13.78 -2.04 -2.39
N ALA A 34 12.86 -1.39 -1.68
CA ALA A 34 11.87 -2.06 -0.86
C ALA A 34 10.91 -2.93 -1.69
N GLN A 35 10.45 -2.46 -2.85
CA GLN A 35 9.65 -3.28 -3.75
C GLN A 35 10.42 -4.51 -4.22
N ILE A 36 11.71 -4.37 -4.57
CA ILE A 36 12.56 -5.51 -4.96
C ILE A 36 12.72 -6.49 -3.80
N ALA A 37 12.91 -6.01 -2.57
CA ALA A 37 13.01 -6.84 -1.37
C ALA A 37 11.71 -7.62 -1.10
N LEU A 38 10.54 -6.96 -1.19
CA LEU A 38 9.24 -7.61 -1.04
C LEU A 38 9.00 -8.71 -2.07
N GLN A 39 9.45 -8.52 -3.31
CA GLN A 39 9.34 -9.55 -4.35
C GLN A 39 10.21 -10.79 -4.06
N LYS A 40 11.24 -10.65 -3.22
CA LYS A 40 12.04 -11.76 -2.67
C LYS A 40 11.49 -12.28 -1.33
N ASN A 41 10.32 -11.82 -0.91
CA ASN A 41 9.72 -12.06 0.41
C ASN A 41 10.58 -11.60 1.59
N ASP A 42 11.51 -10.67 1.38
CA ASP A 42 12.31 -10.08 2.45
C ASP A 42 11.61 -8.82 2.98
N THR A 43 10.64 -9.02 3.88
CA THR A 43 9.87 -7.91 4.47
C THR A 43 10.71 -7.05 5.39
N ALA A 44 11.74 -7.61 6.04
CA ALA A 44 12.60 -6.88 6.96
C ALA A 44 13.50 -5.89 6.21
N ALA A 45 14.15 -6.34 5.12
CA ALA A 45 14.92 -5.46 4.26
C ALA A 45 14.05 -4.37 3.63
N ALA A 46 12.83 -4.71 3.20
CA ALA A 46 11.89 -3.73 2.68
C ALA A 46 11.56 -2.62 3.70
N LEU A 47 11.22 -2.99 4.94
CA LEU A 47 10.94 -2.03 6.00
C LEU A 47 12.16 -1.17 6.35
N ASN A 48 13.37 -1.75 6.33
CA ASN A 48 14.61 -1.01 6.59
C ASN A 48 14.88 0.06 5.53
N GLU A 49 14.74 -0.27 4.25
CA GLU A 49 14.87 0.71 3.15
C GLU A 49 13.85 1.86 3.31
N LEU A 50 12.60 1.54 3.69
CA LEU A 50 11.52 2.52 3.78
C LEU A 50 11.65 3.50 4.96
N GLN A 51 12.59 3.30 5.89
CA GLN A 51 12.85 4.26 6.96
C GLN A 51 13.30 5.62 6.42
N THR A 52 14.12 5.63 5.37
CA THR A 52 14.59 6.86 4.73
C THR A 52 13.46 7.63 4.05
N ALA A 53 12.48 6.91 3.50
CA ALA A 53 11.35 7.50 2.77
C ALA A 53 10.20 7.97 3.69
N ALA A 54 10.08 7.42 4.90
CA ALA A 54 8.96 7.70 5.81
C ALA A 54 8.74 9.20 6.12
N PRO A 55 9.77 10.04 6.37
CA PRO A 55 9.57 11.47 6.60
C PRO A 55 8.99 12.22 5.39
N LEU A 56 9.02 11.60 4.20
CA LEU A 56 8.58 12.16 2.93
C LEU A 56 7.27 11.51 2.45
N ASP A 57 6.55 10.75 3.28
CA ASP A 57 5.34 10.04 2.85
C ASP A 57 4.23 10.96 2.32
N THR A 58 4.16 12.19 2.84
CA THR A 58 3.22 13.24 2.40
C THR A 58 3.84 14.16 1.34
N LEU A 59 5.03 13.84 0.83
CA LEU A 59 5.64 14.61 -0.23
C LEU A 59 4.76 14.54 -1.48
N TYR A 60 4.45 15.71 -2.00
CA TYR A 60 3.78 15.85 -3.28
C TYR A 60 4.87 15.89 -4.36
N PRO A 61 5.08 14.80 -5.12
CA PRO A 61 6.11 14.82 -6.14
C PRO A 61 5.69 15.86 -7.20
N GLN A 62 6.52 16.88 -7.44
CA GLN A 62 6.21 18.02 -8.32
C GLN A 62 5.81 17.64 -9.76
N VAL A 63 6.05 16.39 -10.14
CA VAL A 63 5.72 15.81 -11.45
C VAL A 63 4.27 15.33 -11.58
N MET A 64 3.52 15.22 -10.48
CA MET A 64 2.11 14.78 -10.50
C MET A 64 1.23 15.65 -9.60
N PHE A 65 -0.05 15.77 -9.98
CA PHE A 65 -1.09 16.39 -9.16
C PHE A 65 -1.62 15.44 -8.06
N TYR A 66 -0.91 14.37 -7.73
CA TYR A 66 -1.23 13.48 -6.62
C TYR A 66 -0.07 12.52 -6.36
N SER A 67 -0.09 11.86 -5.21
CA SER A 67 0.88 10.81 -4.84
C SER A 67 0.18 9.49 -4.62
N HIS A 68 0.78 8.41 -5.12
CA HIS A 68 0.37 7.04 -4.78
C HIS A 68 0.82 6.62 -3.38
N MET A 69 1.58 7.48 -2.66
CA MET A 69 2.22 7.20 -1.38
C MET A 69 2.98 5.84 -1.38
N PRO A 70 3.86 5.58 -2.35
CA PRO A 70 4.49 4.26 -2.54
C PRO A 70 5.16 3.72 -1.28
N SER A 71 5.84 4.58 -0.52
CA SER A 71 6.49 4.19 0.74
C SER A 71 5.49 3.65 1.78
N VAL A 72 4.34 4.32 1.96
CA VAL A 72 3.26 3.87 2.85
C VAL A 72 2.66 2.54 2.39
N VAL A 73 2.34 2.44 1.09
CA VAL A 73 1.77 1.23 0.48
C VAL A 73 2.70 0.03 0.67
N LEU A 74 4.00 0.21 0.42
CA LEU A 74 5.00 -0.85 0.54
C LEU A 74 5.21 -1.27 2.00
N ARG A 75 5.16 -0.34 2.96
CA ARG A 75 5.19 -0.71 4.40
C ARG A 75 3.95 -1.50 4.79
N ALA A 76 2.77 -1.08 4.33
CA ALA A 76 1.52 -1.79 4.60
C ALA A 76 1.57 -3.23 4.07
N GLU A 77 2.07 -3.42 2.83
CA GLU A 77 2.30 -4.75 2.27
C GLU A 77 3.32 -5.57 3.06
N ALA A 78 4.45 -4.95 3.45
CA ALA A 78 5.49 -5.63 4.23
C ALA A 78 4.94 -6.14 5.57
N TYR A 79 4.16 -5.31 6.26
CA TYR A 79 3.50 -5.70 7.51
C TYR A 79 2.46 -6.80 7.29
N SER A 80 1.64 -6.72 6.24
CA SER A 80 0.69 -7.79 5.91
C SER A 80 1.38 -9.12 5.61
N ARG A 81 2.45 -9.12 4.81
CA ARG A 81 3.20 -10.34 4.45
C ARG A 81 3.94 -10.96 5.64
N SER A 82 4.28 -10.17 6.64
CA SER A 82 4.92 -10.64 7.88
C SER A 82 3.92 -10.92 9.02
N GLY A 83 2.61 -10.91 8.73
CA GLY A 83 1.56 -11.21 9.72
C GLY A 83 1.27 -10.09 10.72
N GLN A 84 1.89 -8.91 10.55
CA GLN A 84 1.74 -7.75 11.42
C GLN A 84 0.53 -6.90 11.00
N PHE A 85 -0.66 -7.51 10.95
CA PHE A 85 -1.86 -6.90 10.37
C PHE A 85 -2.34 -5.62 11.08
N ALA A 86 -2.02 -5.45 12.37
CA ALA A 86 -2.28 -4.21 13.09
C ALA A 86 -1.47 -3.04 12.54
N LEU A 87 -0.18 -3.25 12.28
CA LEU A 87 0.69 -2.24 11.67
C LEU A 87 0.31 -2.01 10.20
N ALA A 88 -0.07 -3.06 9.48
CA ALA A 88 -0.58 -2.92 8.12
C ALA A 88 -1.83 -2.02 8.06
N ALA A 89 -2.78 -2.22 8.97
CA ALA A 89 -3.97 -1.37 9.06
C ALA A 89 -3.61 0.09 9.33
N VAL A 90 -2.64 0.37 10.21
CA VAL A 90 -2.16 1.74 10.46
C VAL A 90 -1.59 2.38 9.20
N GLU A 91 -0.78 1.66 8.42
CA GLU A 91 -0.24 2.20 7.17
C GLU A 91 -1.34 2.41 6.10
N TRP A 92 -2.29 1.48 5.95
CA TRP A 92 -3.42 1.69 5.03
C TRP A 92 -4.30 2.88 5.43
N SER A 93 -4.53 3.10 6.73
CA SER A 93 -5.26 4.27 7.21
C SER A 93 -4.55 5.58 6.82
N LYS A 94 -3.21 5.66 6.88
CA LYS A 94 -2.48 6.87 6.46
C LYS A 94 -2.79 7.28 5.02
N VAL A 95 -3.00 6.33 4.11
CA VAL A 95 -3.42 6.65 2.73
C VAL A 95 -4.78 7.34 2.73
N LEU A 96 -5.73 6.82 3.50
CA LEU A 96 -7.10 7.34 3.58
C LEU A 96 -7.19 8.67 4.34
N ASP A 97 -6.29 8.89 5.30
CA ASP A 97 -6.20 10.11 6.11
C ASP A 97 -5.58 11.29 5.33
N ASN A 98 -5.02 11.03 4.14
CA ASN A 98 -4.41 12.05 3.28
C ASN A 98 -5.11 12.17 1.92
N PRO A 99 -6.45 12.39 1.87
CA PRO A 99 -7.20 12.39 0.61
C PRO A 99 -6.75 13.50 -0.35
N GLY A 100 -6.29 14.64 0.16
CA GLY A 100 -5.76 15.74 -0.66
C GLY A 100 -4.41 15.44 -1.32
N ILE A 101 -3.69 14.42 -0.84
CA ILE A 101 -2.43 13.95 -1.42
C ILE A 101 -2.71 12.85 -2.45
N VAL A 102 -3.59 11.92 -2.11
CA VAL A 102 -3.86 10.72 -2.93
C VAL A 102 -4.79 11.04 -4.09
N GLN A 103 -5.77 11.95 -3.91
CA GLN A 103 -6.70 12.47 -4.92
C GLN A 103 -7.18 11.40 -5.93
N LEU A 104 -6.74 11.50 -7.19
CA LEU A 104 -7.15 10.67 -8.33
C LEU A 104 -6.48 9.29 -8.36
N SER A 105 -5.61 9.00 -7.39
CA SER A 105 -4.90 7.74 -7.32
C SER A 105 -5.84 6.58 -6.98
N ALA A 106 -5.74 5.51 -7.77
CA ALA A 106 -6.36 4.22 -7.45
C ALA A 106 -5.89 3.62 -6.11
N THR A 107 -4.82 4.14 -5.50
CA THR A 107 -4.37 3.74 -4.16
C THR A 107 -5.45 4.00 -3.10
N ALA A 108 -6.23 5.09 -3.18
CA ALA A 108 -7.25 5.38 -2.17
C ALA A 108 -8.33 4.30 -2.05
N PRO A 109 -9.04 3.92 -3.13
CA PRO A 109 -10.01 2.82 -3.06
C PRO A 109 -9.36 1.49 -2.66
N MET A 110 -8.16 1.21 -3.18
CA MET A 110 -7.46 -0.03 -2.87
C MET A 110 -7.03 -0.12 -1.41
N ALA A 111 -6.57 0.99 -0.82
CA ALA A 111 -6.22 1.06 0.59
C ALA A 111 -7.41 0.76 1.50
N ARG A 112 -8.63 1.17 1.10
CA ARG A 112 -9.84 0.86 1.85
C ARG A 112 -10.17 -0.64 1.86
N LEU A 113 -10.03 -1.30 0.72
CA LEU A 113 -10.17 -2.75 0.63
C LEU A 113 -9.10 -3.48 1.46
N GLN A 114 -7.83 -3.06 1.35
CA GLN A 114 -6.73 -3.69 2.09
C GLN A 114 -6.77 -3.42 3.59
N LEU A 115 -7.34 -2.29 4.02
CA LEU A 115 -7.66 -2.01 5.41
C LEU A 115 -8.72 -2.99 5.93
N ALA A 116 -9.78 -3.23 5.15
CA ALA A 116 -10.80 -4.21 5.49
C ALA A 116 -10.20 -5.62 5.65
N ARG A 117 -9.34 -6.05 4.71
CA ARG A 117 -8.62 -7.34 4.75
C ARG A 117 -7.69 -7.44 5.96
N SER A 118 -6.96 -6.36 6.29
CA SER A 118 -6.14 -6.28 7.51
C SER A 118 -6.96 -6.50 8.78
N TYR A 119 -8.16 -5.91 8.87
CA TYR A 119 -9.05 -6.12 10.00
C TYR A 119 -9.63 -7.54 10.06
N VAL A 120 -9.92 -8.18 8.92
CA VAL A 120 -10.32 -9.61 8.91
C VAL A 120 -9.21 -10.47 9.50
N SER A 121 -7.96 -10.23 9.09
CA SER A 121 -6.81 -10.97 9.62
C SER A 121 -6.59 -10.71 11.12
N GLN A 122 -6.78 -9.48 11.61
CA GLN A 122 -6.74 -9.19 13.05
C GLN A 122 -7.84 -9.93 13.83
N ALA A 123 -9.07 -9.98 13.29
CA ALA A 123 -10.16 -10.72 13.91
C ALA A 123 -9.88 -12.23 13.98
N ALA A 124 -9.26 -12.79 12.93
CA ALA A 124 -8.81 -14.19 12.93
C ALA A 124 -7.72 -14.48 13.97
N LEU A 125 -6.95 -13.46 14.37
CA LEU A 125 -5.97 -13.54 15.47
C LEU A 125 -6.56 -13.20 16.85
N GLY A 126 -7.88 -12.99 16.96
CA GLY A 126 -8.58 -12.82 18.23
C GLY A 126 -8.96 -11.38 18.60
N ASP A 127 -8.70 -10.37 17.75
CA ASP A 127 -9.26 -9.02 17.99
C ASP A 127 -10.76 -9.00 17.68
N SER A 128 -11.57 -9.17 18.72
CA SER A 128 -13.03 -9.18 18.62
C SER A 128 -13.62 -7.85 18.10
N SER A 129 -12.90 -6.74 18.26
CA SER A 129 -13.32 -5.42 17.75
C SER A 129 -13.08 -5.29 16.24
N ALA A 130 -12.13 -6.04 15.69
CA ALA A 130 -11.71 -5.91 14.30
C ALA A 130 -12.77 -6.38 13.30
N ARG A 131 -13.65 -7.33 13.67
CA ARG A 131 -14.73 -7.79 12.77
C ARG A 131 -15.70 -6.65 12.41
N ALA A 132 -16.06 -5.81 13.37
CA ALA A 132 -16.92 -4.65 13.12
C ALA A 132 -16.24 -3.61 12.21
N LYS A 133 -14.95 -3.35 12.45
CA LYS A 133 -14.12 -2.46 11.61
C LYS A 133 -13.99 -2.99 10.17
N ALA A 134 -13.77 -4.29 10.00
CA ALA A 134 -13.72 -4.94 8.69
C ALA A 134 -15.03 -4.73 7.91
N ARG A 135 -16.18 -5.00 8.56
CA ARG A 135 -17.51 -4.78 7.95
C ARG A 135 -17.70 -3.33 7.49
N ALA A 136 -17.31 -2.36 8.33
CA ALA A 136 -17.40 -0.94 7.99
C ALA A 136 -16.54 -0.60 6.77
N ALA A 137 -15.26 -1.00 6.76
CA ALA A 137 -14.34 -0.71 5.66
C ALA A 137 -14.78 -1.36 4.33
N TYR A 138 -15.27 -2.60 4.34
CA TYR A 138 -15.86 -3.23 3.14
C TYR A 138 -17.09 -2.48 2.64
N LYS A 139 -18.00 -2.09 3.53
CA LYS A 139 -19.20 -1.34 3.15
C LYS A 139 -18.84 -0.04 2.44
N GLU A 140 -17.85 0.67 2.94
CA GLU A 140 -17.39 1.92 2.33
C GLU A 140 -16.67 1.70 0.99
N PHE A 141 -15.86 0.64 0.85
CA PHE A 141 -15.27 0.26 -0.45
C PHE A 141 -16.36 -0.06 -1.48
N LEU A 142 -17.36 -0.86 -1.10
CA LEU A 142 -18.46 -1.26 -1.98
C LEU A 142 -19.37 -0.09 -2.35
N ALA A 143 -19.56 0.89 -1.46
CA ALA A 143 -20.29 2.12 -1.77
C ALA A 143 -19.53 2.98 -2.79
N LEU A 144 -18.21 3.10 -2.63
CA LEU A 144 -17.36 3.82 -3.58
C LEU A 144 -17.35 3.18 -4.97
N TRP A 145 -17.52 1.86 -5.05
CA TRP A 145 -17.49 1.06 -6.30
C TRP A 145 -18.87 0.57 -6.74
N GLN A 146 -19.95 1.21 -6.28
CA GLN A 146 -21.31 0.75 -6.56
C GLN A 146 -21.66 0.80 -8.06
N ASP A 147 -21.12 1.81 -8.76
CA ASP A 147 -21.37 2.10 -10.18
C ASP A 147 -20.18 1.67 -11.08
N ALA A 148 -19.26 0.87 -10.54
CA ALA A 148 -18.12 0.38 -11.31
C ALA A 148 -18.55 -0.65 -12.36
N ASP A 149 -17.77 -0.77 -13.44
CA ASP A 149 -18.07 -1.70 -14.54
C ASP A 149 -18.27 -3.16 -14.06
N VAL A 150 -19.18 -3.86 -14.72
CA VAL A 150 -19.45 -5.27 -14.43
C VAL A 150 -18.24 -6.13 -14.78
N GLY A 151 -17.93 -7.12 -13.94
CA GLY A 151 -16.88 -8.10 -14.20
C GLY A 151 -15.50 -7.71 -13.66
N ILE A 152 -15.37 -6.60 -12.92
CA ILE A 152 -14.13 -6.26 -12.23
C ILE A 152 -13.89 -7.27 -11.09
N HIS A 153 -12.85 -8.09 -11.26
CA HIS A 153 -12.55 -9.21 -10.37
C HIS A 153 -12.42 -8.80 -8.89
N VAL A 154 -11.69 -7.72 -8.60
CA VAL A 154 -11.49 -7.25 -7.21
C VAL A 154 -12.79 -6.85 -6.52
N LEU A 155 -13.79 -6.35 -7.28
CA LEU A 155 -15.11 -6.01 -6.73
C LEU A 155 -15.91 -7.28 -6.41
N THR A 156 -15.82 -8.31 -7.26
CA THR A 156 -16.44 -9.62 -7.01
C THR A 156 -15.84 -10.28 -5.76
N GLU A 157 -14.51 -10.26 -5.62
CA GLU A 157 -13.83 -10.76 -4.42
C GLU A 157 -14.28 -10.03 -3.16
N ALA A 158 -14.27 -8.69 -3.17
CA ALA A 158 -14.66 -7.87 -2.02
C ALA A 158 -16.10 -8.13 -1.57
N ARG A 159 -17.04 -8.36 -2.50
CA ARG A 159 -18.44 -8.72 -2.17
C ARG A 159 -18.51 -10.09 -1.49
N SER A 160 -17.74 -11.06 -1.97
CA SER A 160 -17.65 -12.42 -1.38
C SER A 160 -16.97 -12.39 0.00
N GLU A 161 -15.95 -11.57 0.17
CA GLU A 161 -15.28 -11.38 1.47
C GLU A 161 -16.22 -10.70 2.47
N TYR A 162 -16.95 -9.65 2.05
CA TYR A 162 -17.89 -8.94 2.89
C TYR A 162 -19.06 -9.81 3.36
N SER A 163 -19.62 -10.66 2.49
CA SER A 163 -20.76 -11.53 2.86
C SER A 163 -20.41 -12.52 3.96
N LYS A 164 -19.16 -13.02 4.01
CA LYS A 164 -18.65 -13.90 5.08
C LYS A 164 -18.54 -13.20 6.43
N LEU A 165 -18.56 -11.86 6.43
CA LEU A 165 -18.51 -11.09 7.66
C LEU A 165 -19.88 -10.85 8.25
N GLN A 166 -20.98 -10.93 7.50
CA GLN A 166 -22.34 -10.79 8.06
C GLN A 166 -22.59 -11.87 9.11
#